data_AF-A0A7C2YFT6-F1
#
_entry.id   AF-A0A7C2YFT6-F1
#
_cell.length_a   1.000
_cell.length_b   1.000
_cell.length_c   1.000
_cell.angle_alpha   90.00
_cell.angle_beta   90.00
_cell.angle_gamma   90.00
#
_symmetry.space_group_name_H-M   'P 1'
#
loop_
_entity.id
_entity.type
_entity.pdbx_description
1 polymer ?
#
loop_
_entity_poly.entity_id
_entity_poly.type
_entity_poly.pdbx_seq_one_letter_code
_entity_poly.pdbx_strand_id
1 'polypeptide(L)'
;MGLGLLHQSDPAGDGGAASPRSPDLAMKNKLKVFFVSPEVAPFAKTGGLAEVSAALPKALKDRGHEVRMMMPNYRSVNERKYTLRDVIRLKEFAVPVGSQVLKANVKSAFLPDSKMQVYLLNYKPYFDRDGLYQNSAGNDYQDNAERFIFFCRGCLETLKLLQWQPQIIHCNDWQTALIPLYLKTLYKNDPFFKETSVLLTVHNVSYQGIFDASIMAETGLPPEVFHPGSDL
;
A
#
# COMPACT_ATOMS: atom_id res chain seq x y z
N MET A 1 61.25 27.91 -47.00
CA MET A 1 60.13 27.28 -46.25
C MET A 1 59.10 26.90 -47.30
N GLY A 2 58.88 25.64 -47.70
CA GLY A 2 58.84 24.43 -46.90
C GLY A 2 57.38 24.04 -46.69
N LEU A 3 56.98 22.92 -47.29
CA LEU A 3 55.74 22.13 -47.10
C LEU A 3 54.46 22.70 -47.75
N GLY A 4 53.68 21.94 -48.52
CA GLY A 4 53.57 20.48 -48.65
C GLY A 4 52.12 20.08 -48.40
N LEU A 5 51.41 19.62 -49.44
CA LEU A 5 50.02 19.15 -49.38
C LEU A 5 49.87 18.04 -48.33
N LEU A 6 48.89 18.18 -47.44
CA LEU A 6 48.38 17.08 -46.62
C LEU A 6 46.87 16.94 -46.79
N HIS A 7 46.55 15.77 -47.34
CA HIS A 7 45.26 15.09 -47.36
C HIS A 7 44.74 14.95 -45.92
N GLN A 8 43.49 15.35 -45.63
CA GLN A 8 42.81 14.98 -44.40
C GLN A 8 41.83 13.84 -44.69
N SER A 9 42.10 12.73 -44.04
CA SER A 9 41.31 11.50 -43.96
C SER A 9 40.14 11.64 -42.97
N ASP A 10 39.00 11.05 -43.32
CA ASP A 10 37.87 10.83 -42.42
C ASP A 10 38.28 9.98 -41.19
N PRO A 11 37.76 10.28 -39.98
CA PRO A 11 37.98 9.42 -38.83
C PRO A 11 37.11 8.16 -38.95
N ALA A 12 37.76 7.00 -38.82
CA ALA A 12 37.13 5.69 -38.74
C ALA A 12 36.09 5.64 -37.61
N GLY A 13 34.89 5.19 -37.95
CA GLY A 13 33.86 4.83 -36.97
C GLY A 13 34.33 3.66 -36.12
N ASP A 14 34.36 3.86 -34.81
CA ASP A 14 34.56 2.81 -33.82
C ASP A 14 33.36 1.85 -33.86
N GLY A 15 33.56 0.71 -34.53
CA GLY A 15 32.66 -0.44 -34.51
C GLY A 15 32.74 -1.15 -33.16
N GLY A 16 32.25 -0.50 -32.11
CA GLY A 16 32.00 -1.13 -30.81
C GLY A 16 30.86 -2.12 -30.95
N ALA A 17 31.18 -3.40 -31.21
CA ALA A 17 30.24 -4.49 -31.10
C ALA A 17 29.61 -4.44 -29.69
N ALA A 18 28.29 -4.24 -29.63
CA ALA A 18 27.55 -4.29 -28.39
C ALA A 18 27.81 -5.65 -27.74
N SER A 19 28.53 -5.64 -26.62
CA SER A 19 28.73 -6.82 -25.78
C SER A 19 27.37 -7.44 -25.47
N PRO A 20 27.16 -8.74 -25.72
CA PRO A 20 25.92 -9.40 -25.34
C PRO A 20 25.83 -9.29 -23.81
N ARG A 21 24.87 -8.50 -23.32
CA ARG A 21 24.53 -8.48 -21.89
C ARG A 21 24.35 -9.93 -21.46
N SER A 22 25.15 -10.35 -20.49
CA SER A 22 25.20 -11.73 -20.03
C SER A 22 23.80 -12.23 -19.64
N PRO A 23 23.47 -13.51 -19.93
CA PRO A 23 22.17 -14.12 -19.58
C PRO A 23 21.85 -14.10 -18.07
N ASP A 24 22.84 -13.81 -17.22
CA ASP A 24 22.75 -13.83 -15.75
C ASP A 24 21.98 -12.68 -15.11
N LEU A 25 21.68 -11.59 -15.84
CA LEU A 25 20.78 -10.53 -15.34
C LEU A 25 19.32 -11.00 -15.23
N ALA A 26 18.99 -12.19 -15.73
CA ALA A 26 17.67 -12.81 -15.67
C ALA A 26 17.45 -13.70 -14.42
N MET A 27 18.21 -13.51 -13.35
CA MET A 27 17.74 -13.86 -12.01
C MET A 27 16.58 -12.92 -11.65
N LYS A 28 15.36 -13.26 -12.11
CA LYS A 28 14.11 -12.57 -11.75
C LYS A 28 14.02 -12.46 -10.22
N ASN A 29 14.40 -11.31 -9.66
CA ASN A 29 14.27 -11.09 -8.23
C ASN A 29 12.79 -11.12 -7.85
N LYS A 30 12.37 -12.25 -7.28
CA LYS A 30 11.03 -12.46 -6.76
C LYS A 30 10.82 -11.54 -5.56
N LEU A 31 10.16 -10.41 -5.78
CA LEU A 31 9.79 -9.48 -4.72
C LEU A 31 8.62 -9.95 -3.87
N LYS A 32 8.65 -9.63 -2.56
CA LYS A 32 7.49 -9.68 -1.65
C LYS A 32 6.83 -8.30 -1.58
N VAL A 33 5.62 -8.19 -2.11
CA VAL A 33 4.87 -6.94 -2.20
C VAL A 33 3.60 -7.02 -1.34
N PHE A 34 3.46 -6.09 -0.40
CA PHE A 34 2.23 -5.86 0.33
C PHE A 34 1.45 -4.72 -0.30
N PHE A 35 0.37 -5.04 -1.00
CA PHE A 35 -0.46 -4.06 -1.69
C PHE A 35 -1.61 -3.61 -0.79
N VAL A 36 -1.64 -2.34 -0.40
CA VAL A 36 -2.61 -1.80 0.56
C VAL A 36 -3.50 -0.81 -0.16
N SER A 37 -4.80 -1.04 -0.16
CA SER A 37 -5.76 -0.19 -0.84
C SER A 37 -7.08 -0.11 -0.07
N PRO A 38 -7.75 1.06 -0.06
CA PRO A 38 -9.09 1.16 0.51
C PRO A 38 -10.15 0.51 -0.37
N GLU A 39 -9.86 0.19 -1.65
CA GLU A 39 -10.85 -0.40 -2.56
C GLU A 39 -10.25 -1.56 -3.35
N VAL A 40 -11.04 -2.61 -3.56
CA VAL A 40 -10.65 -3.76 -4.38
C VAL A 40 -11.91 -4.33 -5.02
N ALA A 41 -11.98 -4.32 -6.35
CA ALA A 41 -13.06 -4.99 -7.06
C ALA A 41 -12.88 -6.52 -6.95
N PRO A 42 -13.94 -7.33 -6.78
CA PRO A 42 -15.34 -6.95 -6.64
C PRO A 42 -15.83 -6.87 -5.17
N PHE A 43 -14.91 -6.71 -4.21
CA PHE A 43 -15.23 -6.66 -2.78
C PHE A 43 -15.87 -5.33 -2.39
N ALA A 44 -15.21 -4.21 -2.70
CA ALA A 44 -15.70 -2.86 -2.46
C ALA A 44 -15.15 -1.91 -3.51
N LYS A 45 -16.02 -1.06 -4.07
CA LYS A 45 -15.72 -0.19 -5.21
C LYS A 45 -16.56 1.08 -5.17
N THR A 46 -15.90 2.21 -5.35
CA THR A 46 -16.52 3.51 -5.69
C THR A 46 -16.06 4.02 -7.06
N GLY A 47 -14.87 3.63 -7.51
CA GLY A 47 -14.31 4.12 -8.77
C GLY A 47 -13.24 3.22 -9.40
N GLY A 48 -12.35 3.84 -10.19
CA GLY A 48 -11.30 3.15 -10.95
C GLY A 48 -10.20 2.54 -10.08
N LEU A 49 -9.97 3.09 -8.87
CA LEU A 49 -9.00 2.57 -7.90
C LEU A 49 -9.23 1.07 -7.59
N ALA A 50 -10.49 0.67 -7.42
CA ALA A 50 -10.85 -0.71 -7.12
C ALA A 50 -10.41 -1.69 -8.22
N GLU A 51 -10.51 -1.28 -9.48
CA GLU A 51 -10.12 -2.10 -10.64
C GLU A 51 -8.61 -2.21 -10.76
N VAL A 52 -7.89 -1.11 -10.57
CA VAL A 52 -6.41 -1.10 -10.52
C VAL A 52 -5.92 -2.00 -9.40
N SER A 53 -6.55 -1.89 -8.23
CA SER A 53 -6.21 -2.67 -7.02
C SER A 53 -6.50 -4.16 -7.18
N ALA A 54 -7.38 -4.56 -8.10
CA ALA A 54 -7.59 -5.96 -8.45
C ALA A 54 -6.59 -6.44 -9.52
N ALA A 55 -6.36 -5.63 -10.55
CA ALA A 55 -5.58 -6.01 -11.72
C ALA A 55 -4.07 -6.00 -11.49
N LEU A 56 -3.52 -4.94 -10.90
CA LEU A 56 -2.07 -4.78 -10.75
C LEU A 56 -1.45 -5.85 -9.83
N PRO A 57 -2.00 -6.14 -8.62
CA PRO A 57 -1.50 -7.23 -7.79
C PRO A 57 -1.51 -8.57 -8.53
N LYS A 58 -2.59 -8.88 -9.26
CA LYS A 58 -2.69 -10.11 -10.05
C LYS A 58 -1.56 -10.19 -11.09
N ALA A 59 -1.36 -9.12 -11.84
CA ALA A 59 -0.30 -9.04 -12.84
C ALA A 59 1.12 -9.15 -12.24
N LEU A 60 1.35 -8.65 -11.02
CA LEU A 60 2.61 -8.83 -10.29
C LEU A 60 2.80 -10.30 -9.88
N LYS A 61 1.74 -10.94 -9.36
CA LYS A 61 1.77 -12.35 -8.98
C LYS A 61 2.01 -13.27 -10.17
N ASP A 62 1.36 -13.00 -11.31
CA ASP A 62 1.54 -13.77 -12.55
C ASP A 62 2.96 -13.62 -13.12
N ARG A 63 3.65 -12.51 -12.82
CA ARG A 63 5.09 -12.32 -13.11
C ARG A 63 6.03 -13.03 -12.14
N GLY A 64 5.49 -13.70 -11.11
CA GLY A 64 6.23 -14.54 -10.18
C GLY A 64 6.47 -13.93 -8.80
N HIS A 65 6.02 -12.69 -8.55
CA HIS A 65 6.18 -12.02 -7.26
C HIS A 65 5.27 -12.63 -6.18
N GLU A 66 5.69 -12.53 -4.91
CA GLU A 66 4.83 -12.87 -3.78
C GLU A 66 4.01 -11.65 -3.40
N VAL A 67 2.73 -11.66 -3.75
CA VAL A 67 1.84 -10.55 -3.45
C VAL A 67 0.80 -10.97 -2.44
N ARG A 68 0.67 -10.16 -1.39
CA ARG A 68 -0.45 -10.16 -0.46
C ARG A 68 -1.08 -8.78 -0.51
N MET A 69 -2.39 -8.71 -0.41
CA MET A 69 -3.09 -7.44 -0.40
C MET A 69 -4.00 -7.29 0.79
N MET A 70 -4.23 -6.06 1.23
CA MET A 70 -5.08 -5.76 2.36
C MET A 70 -5.98 -4.56 2.09
N MET A 71 -7.24 -4.69 2.50
CA MET A 71 -8.27 -3.65 2.43
C MET A 71 -9.14 -3.69 3.70
N PRO A 72 -9.96 -2.67 3.98
CA PRO A 72 -10.97 -2.77 5.02
C PRO A 72 -12.10 -3.76 4.68
N ASN A 73 -12.65 -4.44 5.69
CA ASN A 73 -13.81 -5.31 5.56
C ASN A 73 -15.11 -4.51 5.64
N TYR A 74 -15.43 -3.79 4.56
CA TYR A 74 -16.68 -3.02 4.49
C TYR A 74 -17.92 -3.91 4.52
N ARG A 75 -19.05 -3.36 4.99
CA ARG A 75 -20.36 -4.02 4.97
C ARG A 75 -20.76 -4.55 3.58
N SER A 76 -20.36 -3.85 2.53
CA SER A 76 -20.64 -4.23 1.13
C SER A 76 -19.95 -5.52 0.70
N VAL A 77 -18.93 -5.98 1.44
CA VAL A 77 -18.25 -7.24 1.18
C VAL A 77 -19.16 -8.41 1.54
N ASN A 78 -19.67 -9.10 0.53
CA ASN A 78 -20.49 -10.28 0.74
C ASN A 78 -19.63 -11.47 1.20
N GLU A 79 -19.57 -11.68 2.52
CA GLU A 79 -18.73 -12.72 3.13
C GLU A 79 -19.00 -14.12 2.57
N ARG A 80 -20.28 -14.45 2.33
CA ARG A 80 -20.69 -15.76 1.81
C ARG A 80 -20.30 -15.95 0.35
N LYS A 81 -20.58 -14.96 -0.50
CA LYS A 81 -20.26 -15.00 -1.93
C LYS A 81 -18.77 -15.20 -2.16
N TYR A 82 -17.93 -14.52 -1.37
CA TYR A 82 -16.49 -14.56 -1.53
C TYR A 82 -15.77 -15.50 -0.56
N THR A 83 -16.51 -16.30 0.22
CA THR A 83 -15.98 -17.31 1.14
C THR A 83 -14.90 -16.72 2.07
N LEU A 84 -15.24 -15.65 2.78
CA LEU A 84 -14.32 -15.05 3.75
C LEU A 84 -14.09 -16.01 4.91
N ARG A 85 -12.82 -16.18 5.29
CA ARG A 85 -12.41 -17.05 6.41
C ARG A 85 -11.63 -16.25 7.43
N ASP A 86 -11.93 -16.46 8.71
CA ASP A 86 -11.14 -15.87 9.79
C ASP A 86 -9.70 -16.37 9.73
N VAL A 87 -8.75 -15.47 9.97
CA VAL A 87 -7.35 -15.82 10.14
C VAL A 87 -7.09 -15.97 11.64
N ILE A 88 -6.92 -17.21 12.12
CA ILE A 88 -6.86 -17.54 13.56
C ILE A 88 -5.83 -16.68 14.32
N ARG A 89 -4.64 -16.47 13.75
CA ARG A 89 -3.57 -15.68 14.38
C ARG A 89 -3.79 -14.15 14.33
N LEU A 90 -4.86 -13.70 13.67
CA LEU A 90 -5.24 -12.29 13.53
C LEU A 90 -6.64 -12.05 14.11
N LYS A 91 -7.00 -12.80 15.16
CA LYS A 91 -8.21 -12.56 15.94
C LYS A 91 -7.90 -11.64 17.12
N GLU A 92 -8.78 -10.67 17.33
CA GLU A 92 -8.76 -9.70 18.44
C GLU A 92 -7.37 -9.10 18.76
N PHE A 93 -6.56 -8.84 17.74
CA PHE A 93 -5.24 -8.27 17.95
C PHE A 93 -5.32 -6.76 18.19
N ALA A 94 -4.38 -6.26 18.99
CA ALA A 94 -4.30 -4.86 19.37
C ALA A 94 -3.86 -3.97 18.19
N VAL A 95 -4.63 -2.91 17.94
CA VAL A 95 -4.31 -1.84 17.01
C VAL A 95 -4.40 -0.52 17.78
N PRO A 96 -3.28 0.16 18.05
CA PRO A 96 -3.32 1.44 18.76
C PRO A 96 -3.79 2.56 17.83
N VAL A 97 -4.68 3.40 18.35
CA VAL A 97 -5.24 4.60 17.73
C VAL A 97 -5.32 5.66 18.82
N GLY A 98 -4.48 6.68 18.71
CA GLY A 98 -4.28 7.69 19.74
C GLY A 98 -3.94 7.08 21.10
N SER A 99 -4.74 7.42 22.11
CA SER A 99 -4.62 6.87 23.46
C SER A 99 -5.31 5.52 23.65
N GLN A 100 -6.04 5.05 22.64
CA GLN A 100 -6.83 3.82 22.69
C GLN A 100 -6.10 2.65 22.03
N VAL A 101 -6.47 1.45 22.44
CA VAL A 101 -6.07 0.20 21.79
C VAL A 101 -7.32 -0.55 21.37
N LEU A 102 -7.58 -0.57 20.07
CA LEU A 102 -8.74 -1.23 19.49
C LEU A 102 -8.42 -2.68 19.13
N LYS A 103 -9.39 -3.58 19.28
CA LYS A 103 -9.23 -4.99 18.92
C LYS A 103 -9.74 -5.25 17.51
N ALA A 104 -8.83 -5.60 16.62
CA ALA A 104 -9.13 -5.90 15.22
C ALA A 104 -9.21 -7.41 14.98
N ASN A 105 -9.96 -7.78 13.96
CA ASN A 105 -9.92 -9.12 13.39
C ASN A 105 -9.50 -9.02 11.92
N VAL A 106 -8.90 -10.06 11.35
CA VAL A 106 -8.68 -10.14 9.90
C VAL A 106 -9.34 -11.38 9.34
N LYS A 107 -10.10 -11.18 8.26
CA LYS A 107 -10.59 -12.24 7.39
C LYS A 107 -9.69 -12.33 6.17
N SER A 108 -9.72 -13.47 5.50
CA SER A 108 -9.02 -13.69 4.24
C SER A 108 -9.97 -14.25 3.20
N ALA A 109 -9.72 -13.88 1.95
CA ALA A 109 -10.41 -14.39 0.77
C ALA A 109 -9.41 -14.52 -0.38
N PHE A 110 -9.87 -15.07 -1.50
CA PHE A 110 -9.17 -14.98 -2.77
C PHE A 110 -9.94 -14.05 -3.69
N LEU A 111 -9.22 -13.20 -4.42
CA LEU A 111 -9.80 -12.44 -5.51
C LEU A 111 -10.36 -13.43 -6.54
N PRO A 112 -11.61 -13.27 -7.03
CA PRO A 112 -12.23 -14.21 -7.96
C PRO A 112 -11.36 -14.52 -9.18
N ASP A 113 -11.43 -15.77 -9.64
CA ASP A 113 -10.69 -16.27 -10.81
C ASP A 113 -9.17 -16.01 -10.72
N SER A 114 -8.63 -16.05 -9.49
CA SER A 114 -7.21 -15.89 -9.25
C SER A 114 -6.77 -16.60 -7.96
N LYS A 115 -5.46 -16.76 -7.80
CA LYS A 115 -4.85 -17.20 -6.53
C LYS A 115 -4.42 -16.02 -5.65
N MET A 116 -4.89 -14.80 -5.92
CA MET A 116 -4.49 -13.61 -5.16
C MET A 116 -5.16 -13.61 -3.79
N GLN A 117 -4.37 -13.65 -2.73
CA GLN A 117 -4.89 -13.64 -1.37
C GLN A 117 -5.14 -12.20 -0.91
N VAL A 118 -6.36 -11.94 -0.45
CA VAL A 118 -6.80 -10.65 0.08
C VAL A 118 -7.08 -10.80 1.57
N TYR A 119 -6.48 -9.93 2.37
CA TYR A 119 -6.77 -9.76 3.79
C TYR A 119 -7.76 -8.61 3.96
N LEU A 120 -8.77 -8.81 4.79
CA LEU A 120 -9.80 -7.81 5.05
C LEU A 120 -9.76 -7.45 6.54
N LEU A 121 -9.32 -6.23 6.86
CA LEU A 121 -9.26 -5.73 8.23
C LEU A 121 -10.69 -5.46 8.72
N ASN A 122 -11.08 -6.16 9.77
CA ASN A 122 -12.44 -6.11 10.29
C ASN A 122 -12.47 -5.42 11.65
N TYR A 123 -13.20 -4.30 11.69
CA TYR A 123 -13.64 -3.62 12.89
C TYR A 123 -14.99 -2.97 12.58
N LYS A 124 -16.07 -3.62 13.03
CA LYS A 124 -17.44 -3.26 12.66
C LYS A 124 -17.79 -1.79 12.92
N PRO A 125 -17.39 -1.16 14.05
CA PRO A 125 -17.69 0.26 14.26
C PRO A 125 -17.19 1.19 13.15
N TYR A 126 -16.13 0.82 12.43
CA TYR A 126 -15.62 1.62 11.31
C TYR A 126 -16.11 1.18 9.93
N PHE A 127 -16.33 -0.12 9.73
CA PHE A 127 -16.51 -0.65 8.37
C PHE A 127 -17.91 -1.22 8.11
N ASP A 128 -18.74 -1.41 9.14
CA ASP A 128 -20.13 -1.87 9.01
C ASP A 128 -21.09 -0.68 8.76
N ARG A 129 -20.99 -0.04 7.58
CA ARG A 129 -21.65 1.24 7.25
C ARG A 129 -22.25 1.27 5.82
N ASP A 130 -23.22 2.18 5.62
CA ASP A 130 -23.52 2.95 4.39
C ASP A 130 -22.61 2.70 3.19
N GLY A 131 -21.67 3.64 3.05
CA GLY A 131 -20.65 3.66 2.03
C GLY A 131 -19.25 3.48 2.62
N LEU A 132 -18.26 3.60 1.75
CA LEU A 132 -16.85 3.44 2.11
C LEU A 132 -16.32 4.68 2.83
N TYR A 133 -16.63 5.87 2.30
CA TYR A 133 -16.15 7.17 2.78
C TYR A 133 -17.28 8.11 3.20
N GLN A 134 -18.45 7.96 2.60
CA GLN A 134 -19.59 8.85 2.74
C GLN A 134 -20.84 8.08 3.20
N ASN A 135 -21.70 8.79 3.92
CA ASN A 135 -23.02 8.31 4.29
C ASN A 135 -24.01 8.41 3.11
N SER A 136 -25.23 7.91 3.32
CA SER A 136 -26.29 7.90 2.31
C SER A 136 -26.74 9.30 1.84
N ALA A 137 -26.38 10.37 2.56
CA ALA A 137 -26.63 11.76 2.17
C ALA A 137 -25.45 12.38 1.39
N GLY A 138 -24.39 11.61 1.09
CA GLY A 138 -23.21 12.06 0.35
C GLY A 138 -22.21 12.85 1.20
N ASN A 139 -22.37 12.90 2.52
CA ASN A 139 -21.42 13.56 3.41
C ASN A 139 -20.36 12.57 3.88
N ASP A 140 -19.11 13.01 3.94
CA ASP A 140 -18.01 12.23 4.50
C ASP A 140 -18.31 11.83 5.95
N TYR A 141 -17.93 10.61 6.32
CA TYR A 141 -17.96 10.22 7.72
C TYR A 141 -16.96 11.05 8.53
N GLN A 142 -17.41 11.62 9.65
CA GLN A 142 -16.59 12.49 10.50
C GLN A 142 -15.37 11.78 11.08
N ASP A 143 -15.44 10.47 11.26
CA ASP A 143 -14.37 9.61 11.76
C ASP A 143 -13.46 9.05 10.65
N ASN A 144 -13.58 9.51 9.39
CA ASN A 144 -12.79 9.00 8.27
C ASN A 144 -11.28 8.95 8.56
N ALA A 145 -10.73 10.01 9.15
CA ALA A 145 -9.31 10.03 9.46
C ALA A 145 -8.92 8.97 10.49
N GLU A 146 -9.69 8.83 11.57
CA GLU A 146 -9.51 7.80 12.60
C GLU A 146 -9.60 6.38 12.01
N ARG A 147 -10.58 6.14 11.13
CA ARG A 147 -10.78 4.87 10.43
C ARG A 147 -9.57 4.46 9.60
N PHE A 148 -8.96 5.40 8.89
CA PHE A 148 -7.80 5.12 8.05
C PHE A 148 -6.46 5.15 8.80
N ILE A 149 -6.38 5.85 9.94
CA ILE A 149 -5.32 5.64 10.95
C ILE A 149 -5.34 4.20 11.45
N PHE A 150 -6.50 3.74 11.92
CA PHE A 150 -6.71 2.36 12.36
C PHE A 150 -6.33 1.37 11.26
N PHE A 151 -6.74 1.63 10.01
CA PHE A 151 -6.40 0.76 8.89
C PHE A 151 -4.89 0.69 8.63
N CYS A 152 -4.20 1.83 8.60
CA CYS A 152 -2.74 1.89 8.43
C CYS A 152 -2.00 1.15 9.55
N ARG A 153 -2.37 1.38 10.81
CA ARG A 153 -1.80 0.70 11.98
C ARG A 153 -2.09 -0.81 11.94
N GLY A 154 -3.33 -1.18 11.64
CA GLY A 154 -3.77 -2.57 11.54
C GLY A 154 -3.06 -3.35 10.43
N CYS A 155 -2.72 -2.69 9.31
CA CYS A 155 -1.90 -3.27 8.24
C CYS A 155 -0.49 -3.66 8.74
N LEU A 156 0.19 -2.76 9.45
CA LEU A 156 1.54 -3.00 9.97
C LEU A 156 1.56 -4.10 11.03
N GLU A 157 0.63 -4.05 11.99
CA GLU A 157 0.51 -5.09 13.03
C GLU A 157 0.15 -6.46 12.42
N THR A 158 -0.69 -6.48 11.39
CA THR A 158 -1.02 -7.72 10.65
C THR A 158 0.23 -8.36 10.06
N LEU A 159 1.13 -7.59 9.44
CA LEU A 159 2.36 -8.13 8.86
C LEU A 159 3.25 -8.79 9.92
N LYS A 160 3.42 -8.13 11.07
CA LYS A 160 4.20 -8.64 12.20
C LYS A 160 3.64 -9.95 12.74
N LEU A 161 2.32 -10.02 12.96
CA LEU A 161 1.64 -11.22 13.45
C LEU A 161 1.65 -12.37 12.43
N LEU A 162 1.61 -12.05 11.14
CA LEU A 162 1.80 -13.03 10.07
C LEU A 162 3.25 -13.50 9.92
N GLN A 163 4.21 -12.79 10.55
CA GLN A 163 5.64 -12.94 10.35
C GLN A 163 6.02 -12.91 8.86
N TRP A 164 5.34 -12.05 8.10
CA TRP A 164 5.56 -11.93 6.67
C TRP A 164 6.13 -10.56 6.36
N GLN A 165 7.45 -10.49 6.30
CA GLN A 165 8.19 -9.27 6.03
C GLN A 165 8.12 -8.93 4.53
N PRO A 166 7.46 -7.82 4.14
CA PRO A 166 7.47 -7.37 2.75
C PRO A 166 8.77 -6.63 2.42
N GLN A 167 9.20 -6.73 1.17
CA GLN A 167 10.25 -5.87 0.63
C GLN A 167 9.67 -4.52 0.19
N ILE A 168 8.42 -4.51 -0.26
CA ILE A 168 7.71 -3.30 -0.68
C ILE A 168 6.33 -3.29 -0.05
N ILE A 169 5.96 -2.20 0.61
CA ILE A 169 4.57 -1.85 0.88
C ILE A 169 4.12 -0.83 -0.16
N HIS A 170 3.13 -1.20 -0.96
CA HIS A 170 2.54 -0.35 -1.99
C HIS A 170 1.24 0.24 -1.45
N CYS A 171 1.33 1.50 -1.00
CA CYS A 171 0.24 2.33 -0.54
C CYS A 171 -0.50 2.98 -1.71
N ASN A 172 -1.82 2.98 -1.68
CA ASN A 172 -2.69 3.61 -2.67
C ASN A 172 -3.55 4.69 -2.00
N ASP A 173 -3.36 5.93 -2.46
CA ASP A 173 -4.04 7.15 -2.01
C ASP A 173 -3.92 7.47 -0.50
N TRP A 174 -4.53 8.60 -0.12
CA TRP A 174 -4.41 9.23 1.20
C TRP A 174 -4.81 8.27 2.34
N GLN A 175 -5.75 7.36 2.09
CA GLN A 175 -6.24 6.36 3.06
C GLN A 175 -5.14 5.43 3.58
N THR A 176 -4.01 5.33 2.86
CA THR A 176 -2.86 4.48 3.21
C THR A 176 -1.56 5.29 3.38
N ALA A 177 -1.63 6.61 3.24
CA ALA A 177 -0.47 7.50 3.18
C ALA A 177 0.23 7.71 4.53
N LEU A 178 -0.38 7.30 5.65
CA LEU A 178 0.28 7.34 6.96
C LEU A 178 1.28 6.19 7.17
N ILE A 179 1.17 5.09 6.43
CA ILE A 179 2.10 3.95 6.52
C ILE A 179 3.58 4.37 6.39
N PRO A 180 4.01 5.11 5.35
CA PRO A 180 5.41 5.53 5.24
C PRO A 180 5.86 6.38 6.43
N LEU A 181 4.99 7.25 6.97
CA LEU A 181 5.32 8.07 8.13
C LEU A 181 5.47 7.20 9.39
N TYR A 182 4.59 6.23 9.60
CA TYR A 182 4.72 5.26 10.68
C TYR A 182 6.02 4.46 10.61
N LEU A 183 6.41 3.99 9.43
CA LEU A 183 7.68 3.28 9.26
C LEU A 183 8.90 4.15 9.57
N LYS A 184 8.85 5.45 9.25
CA LYS A 184 9.94 6.40 9.54
C LYS A 184 10.00 6.87 10.99
N THR A 185 8.95 6.64 11.77
CA THR A 185 8.80 7.16 13.13
C THR A 185 8.63 6.00 14.12
N LEU A 186 7.40 5.54 14.31
CA LEU A 186 7.01 4.56 15.33
C LEU A 186 7.66 3.18 15.10
N TYR A 187 7.92 2.80 13.85
CA TYR A 187 8.56 1.53 13.50
C TYR A 187 10.00 1.70 12.98
N LYS A 188 10.60 2.89 13.09
CA LYS A 188 11.93 3.21 12.53
C LYS A 188 13.01 2.20 12.95
N ASN A 189 12.95 1.78 14.21
CA ASN A 189 13.94 0.89 14.82
C ASN A 189 13.42 -0.55 14.95
N ASP A 190 12.25 -0.88 14.38
CA ASP A 190 11.71 -2.24 14.41
C ASP A 190 12.45 -3.11 13.37
N PRO A 191 13.21 -4.14 13.80
CA PRO A 191 13.96 -4.99 12.87
C PRO A 191 13.09 -5.67 11.81
N PHE A 192 11.78 -5.86 12.10
CA PHE A 192 10.84 -6.46 11.16
C PHE A 192 10.67 -5.62 9.89
N PHE A 193 10.81 -4.30 9.95
CA PHE A 193 10.62 -3.41 8.79
C PHE A 193 11.93 -2.84 8.22
N LYS A 194 13.08 -3.26 8.74
CA LYS A 194 14.39 -2.68 8.39
C LYS A 194 14.68 -2.64 6.89
N GLU A 195 14.31 -3.70 6.16
CA GLU A 195 14.54 -3.86 4.73
C GLU A 195 13.28 -3.55 3.88
N THR A 196 12.24 -2.99 4.51
CA THR A 196 10.97 -2.68 3.84
C THR A 196 11.02 -1.29 3.21
N SER A 197 10.85 -1.23 1.89
CA SER A 197 10.62 0.02 1.15
C SER A 197 9.12 0.32 1.03
N VAL A 198 8.77 1.59 0.78
CA VAL A 198 7.38 2.02 0.56
C VAL A 198 7.24 2.72 -0.79
N LEU A 199 6.18 2.40 -1.51
CA LEU A 199 5.71 3.11 -2.70
C LEU A 199 4.33 3.68 -2.40
N LEU A 200 4.14 4.98 -2.56
CA LEU A 200 2.81 5.61 -2.53
C LEU A 200 2.39 5.96 -3.95
N THR A 201 1.23 5.47 -4.37
CA THR A 201 0.60 5.84 -5.64
C THR A 201 -0.63 6.68 -5.36
N VAL A 202 -0.68 7.87 -5.96
CA VAL A 202 -1.82 8.78 -5.92
C VAL A 202 -2.62 8.60 -7.22
N HIS A 203 -3.86 8.14 -7.12
CA HIS A 203 -4.77 7.97 -8.25
C HIS A 203 -5.60 9.22 -8.48
N ASN A 204 -5.82 10.02 -7.43
CA ASN A 204 -6.54 11.26 -7.53
C ASN A 204 -6.01 12.32 -6.56
N VAL A 205 -5.33 13.33 -7.11
CA VAL A 205 -4.74 14.44 -6.36
C VAL A 205 -5.77 15.34 -5.68
N SER A 206 -7.04 15.29 -6.10
CA SER A 206 -8.13 16.06 -5.48
C SER A 206 -8.51 15.53 -4.08
N TYR A 207 -8.15 14.29 -3.74
CA TYR A 207 -8.45 13.70 -2.43
C TYR A 207 -7.15 13.48 -1.64
N GLN A 208 -6.87 14.41 -0.72
CA GLN A 208 -5.57 14.46 -0.02
C GLN A 208 -5.65 14.01 1.45
N GLY A 209 -6.85 13.81 1.99
CA GLY A 209 -7.03 13.52 3.41
C GLY A 209 -6.70 14.74 4.29
N ILE A 210 -7.27 15.89 3.95
CA ILE A 210 -7.12 17.12 4.74
C ILE A 210 -8.13 17.08 5.88
N PHE A 211 -7.62 17.16 7.11
CA PHE A 211 -8.40 17.12 8.34
C PHE A 211 -7.93 18.21 9.30
N ASP A 212 -8.74 18.49 10.32
CA ASP A 212 -8.33 19.39 11.40
C ASP A 212 -7.09 18.86 12.13
N ALA A 213 -6.23 19.77 12.59
CA ALA A 213 -5.00 19.45 13.31
C ALA A 213 -5.25 18.57 14.57
N SER A 214 -6.46 18.62 15.14
CA SER A 214 -6.86 17.78 16.28
C SER A 214 -6.66 16.29 16.01
N ILE A 215 -6.71 15.85 14.75
CA ILE A 215 -6.54 14.44 14.39
C ILE A 215 -5.14 13.90 14.72
N MET A 216 -4.14 14.79 14.87
CA MET A 216 -2.78 14.38 15.22
C MET A 216 -2.73 13.54 16.50
N ALA A 217 -3.61 13.82 17.47
CA ALA A 217 -3.72 13.04 18.70
C ALA A 217 -4.06 11.57 18.42
N GLU A 218 -4.92 11.29 17.43
CA GLU A 218 -5.33 9.94 17.06
C GLU A 218 -4.25 9.18 16.27
N THR A 219 -3.33 9.89 15.61
CA THR A 219 -2.26 9.23 14.84
C THR A 219 -1.27 8.47 15.73
N GLY A 220 -1.12 8.87 16.99
CA GLY A 220 -0.06 8.39 17.89
C GLY A 220 1.35 8.81 17.45
N LEU A 221 1.48 9.73 16.50
CA LEU A 221 2.77 10.22 16.02
C LEU A 221 3.36 11.26 16.98
N PRO A 222 4.70 11.37 17.02
CA PRO A 222 5.36 12.43 17.78
C PRO A 222 4.96 13.82 17.25
N PRO A 223 4.69 14.82 18.12
CA PRO A 223 4.24 16.14 17.67
C PRO A 223 5.19 16.84 16.70
N GLU A 224 6.49 16.50 16.73
CA GLU A 224 7.53 17.16 15.93
C GLU A 224 7.41 16.85 14.43
N VAL A 225 6.65 15.82 14.05
CA VAL A 225 6.41 15.48 12.64
C VAL A 225 5.26 16.27 12.03
N PHE A 226 4.52 17.03 12.84
CA PHE A 226 3.44 17.88 12.38
C PHE A 226 3.95 19.30 12.15
N HIS A 227 3.75 19.79 10.92
CA HIS A 227 4.13 21.14 10.52
C HIS A 227 2.88 21.89 10.01
N PRO A 228 2.18 22.63 10.90
CA PRO A 228 1.00 23.40 10.52
C PRO A 228 1.37 24.41 9.42
N GLY A 229 0.55 24.51 8.37
CA GLY A 229 0.78 25.49 7.30
C GLY A 229 1.99 25.19 6.41
N SER A 230 2.37 23.91 6.27
CA SER A 230 3.20 23.51 5.13
C SER A 230 2.36 23.61 3.87
N ASP A 231 2.32 24.81 3.29
CA ASP A 231 1.81 25.04 1.95
C ASP A 231 2.57 24.12 0.99
N LEU A 232 1.84 23.22 0.33
CA LEU A 232 2.24 22.71 -0.98
C LEU A 232 1.79 23.70 -2.04
#